data_AF-A0A496YMQ3-F1
#
_entry.id   AF-A0A496YMQ3-F1
#
_cell.length_a   1.000
_cell.length_b   1.000
_cell.length_c   1.000
_cell.angle_alpha   90.00
_cell.angle_beta   90.00
_cell.angle_gamma   90.00
#
_symmetry.space_group_name_H-M   'P 1'
#
loop_
_entity.id
_entity.type
_entity.pdbx_description
1 polymer ?
#
loop_
_entity_poly.entity_id
_entity_poly.type
_entity_poly.pdbx_seq_one_letter_code
_entity_poly.pdbx_strand_id
1 'polypeptide(L)'
;TEVSVLLFDLYSRTYGYPLEYVIEALAPTMERDFDQLPAERQEIYRAIQATHIHGSPDGPWFFIIARNDMRNSRFQLIGITDTSMLRPQVFALHDGQVKVGLICSEKQAIDATLRSLSEEDPRVGTVADLYWNARGGSHTDGGAFIFNLQQDGSNDMERHLSCVDKFGRMIEVPKGQVPYLPGRVYYMLEDGEQERFDISEFFELQRPDLLFEYLKNGIRDWDYADFMDCLGQIKSWALKGDAHFEVAVSAITRMIDHRYPTYDKKRRSILQMLYQAIETIFRHLPCLEDEASAGQQRPRVSERTRTSYRLIDWETRQFFRGPSYDEKVLVIDASLFPPEGDQCDSRLMAEAFFRGWRRFIVFGLRGQRFHGCGFGPSSGGVRIDIYGSSGDYLGSGIDGLSIYVHGNGQDQLGQIIKSGKMVIYGDTGQTFLYGAKGGEVYVMGNAAGRPLINAVGKPRVVINGTCLDYLAESFMAGDPINGGGFVVLNGVQFDHDGRVVPQPTPYPGSNLFSLASGGAIYVRDPFKLIEEEQLNGGEIVPLEEKDWDLILPYLKENEKLFGISIDGDLLRVNGERKNPLQVYRKVRPQKEHAFEADGLEEWGKV
;
A
#
# COMPACT_ATOMS: atom_id res chain seq x y z
N THR A 1 14.18 -21.94 -13.79
CA THR A 1 13.37 -21.37 -14.88
C THR A 1 13.21 -22.32 -16.06
N GLU A 2 14.29 -22.73 -16.74
CA GLU A 2 14.19 -23.60 -17.94
C GLU A 2 13.44 -24.92 -17.67
N VAL A 3 13.79 -25.61 -16.58
CA VAL A 3 13.12 -26.86 -16.17
C VAL A 3 11.62 -26.63 -15.91
N SER A 4 11.25 -25.54 -15.24
CA SER A 4 9.85 -25.20 -14.94
C SER A 4 9.02 -24.96 -16.21
N VAL A 5 9.61 -24.35 -17.24
CA VAL A 5 8.96 -24.17 -18.55
C VAL A 5 8.77 -25.52 -19.25
N LEU A 6 9.77 -26.40 -19.21
CA LEU A 6 9.68 -27.75 -19.77
C LEU A 6 8.62 -28.59 -19.04
N LEU A 7 8.53 -28.49 -17.71
CA LEU A 7 7.49 -29.15 -16.93
C LEU A 7 6.10 -28.60 -17.27
N PHE A 8 5.96 -27.27 -17.38
CA PHE A 8 4.70 -26.66 -17.78
C PHE A 8 4.24 -27.17 -19.16
N ASP A 9 5.14 -27.21 -20.16
CA ASP A 9 4.83 -27.75 -21.49
C ASP A 9 4.54 -29.26 -21.44
N LEU A 10 5.31 -30.04 -20.69
CA LEU A 10 5.08 -31.47 -20.50
C LEU A 10 3.68 -31.73 -19.94
N TYR A 11 3.31 -31.08 -18.83
CA TYR A 11 2.03 -31.27 -18.18
C TYR A 11 0.87 -30.76 -19.03
N SER A 12 1.02 -29.58 -19.64
CA SER A 12 -0.05 -28.95 -20.43
C SER A 12 -0.24 -29.62 -21.80
N ARG A 13 0.82 -29.78 -22.60
CA ARG A 13 0.73 -30.21 -24.01
C ARG A 13 0.81 -31.72 -24.15
N THR A 14 1.69 -32.37 -23.40
CA THR A 14 1.96 -33.82 -23.54
C THR A 14 1.00 -34.64 -22.68
N TYR A 15 0.84 -34.33 -21.39
CA TYR A 15 -0.09 -35.02 -20.51
C TYR A 15 -1.53 -34.52 -20.62
N GLY A 16 -1.72 -33.31 -21.16
CA GLY A 16 -3.05 -32.76 -21.44
C GLY A 16 -3.80 -32.29 -20.20
N TYR A 17 -3.09 -31.98 -19.11
CA TYR A 17 -3.72 -31.49 -17.89
C TYR A 17 -4.44 -30.14 -18.11
N PRO A 18 -5.62 -29.95 -17.51
CA PRO A 18 -6.21 -28.62 -17.34
C PRO A 18 -5.23 -27.65 -16.68
N LEU A 19 -5.34 -26.35 -17.00
CA LEU A 19 -4.41 -25.35 -16.48
C LEU A 19 -4.40 -25.29 -14.95
N GLU A 20 -5.55 -25.46 -14.28
CA GLU A 20 -5.64 -25.57 -12.82
C GLU A 20 -4.68 -26.63 -12.27
N TYR A 21 -4.60 -27.80 -12.91
CA TYR A 21 -3.78 -28.94 -12.47
C TYR A 21 -2.31 -28.77 -12.85
N VAL A 22 -2.02 -28.09 -13.97
CA VAL A 22 -0.65 -27.68 -14.29
C VAL A 22 -0.12 -26.71 -13.24
N ILE A 23 -0.94 -25.74 -12.82
CA ILE A 23 -0.60 -24.80 -11.75
C ILE A 23 -0.43 -25.56 -10.43
N GLU A 24 -1.36 -26.47 -10.07
CA GLU A 24 -1.24 -27.30 -8.85
C GLU A 24 0.03 -28.15 -8.84
N ALA A 25 0.44 -28.73 -9.97
CA ALA A 25 1.66 -29.53 -10.05
C ALA A 25 2.95 -28.69 -9.86
N LEU A 26 2.89 -27.37 -10.12
CA LEU A 26 4.03 -26.45 -9.97
C LEU A 26 4.01 -25.73 -8.61
N ALA A 27 2.87 -25.18 -8.23
CA ALA A 27 2.60 -24.49 -6.96
C ALA A 27 1.48 -25.23 -6.21
N PRO A 28 1.83 -26.32 -5.50
CA PRO A 28 0.86 -27.15 -4.81
C PRO A 28 0.18 -26.41 -3.66
N THR A 29 -1.14 -26.60 -3.51
CA THR A 29 -1.91 -26.10 -2.36
C THR A 29 -1.70 -27.04 -1.17
N MET A 30 -1.18 -26.51 -0.05
CA MET A 30 -0.77 -27.30 1.12
C MET A 30 -1.51 -26.90 2.39
N GLU A 31 -1.36 -27.73 3.43
CA GLU A 31 -1.77 -27.44 4.82
C GLU A 31 -3.24 -27.00 4.91
N ARG A 32 -3.53 -25.97 5.71
CA ARG A 32 -4.88 -25.44 5.93
C ARG A 32 -5.58 -25.10 4.61
N ASP A 33 -4.87 -24.58 3.62
CA ASP A 33 -5.48 -24.26 2.33
C ASP A 33 -5.97 -25.51 1.60
N PHE A 34 -5.24 -26.62 1.70
CA PHE A 34 -5.68 -27.89 1.15
C PHE A 34 -6.95 -28.38 1.85
N ASP A 35 -7.01 -28.30 3.17
CA ASP A 35 -8.15 -28.78 3.96
C ASP A 35 -9.42 -27.96 3.72
N GLN A 36 -9.29 -26.69 3.35
CA GLN A 36 -10.40 -25.78 3.00
C GLN A 36 -10.94 -26.00 1.57
N LEU A 37 -10.26 -26.79 0.73
CA LEU A 37 -10.75 -27.11 -0.61
C LEU A 37 -11.94 -28.07 -0.56
N PRO A 38 -12.86 -28.04 -1.55
CA PRO A 38 -13.87 -29.08 -1.70
C PRO A 38 -13.27 -30.49 -1.80
N ALA A 39 -13.94 -31.50 -1.24
CA ALA A 39 -13.45 -32.88 -1.16
C ALA A 39 -13.03 -33.47 -2.53
N GLU A 40 -13.76 -33.15 -3.60
CA GLU A 40 -13.41 -33.55 -4.97
C GLU A 40 -12.05 -33.00 -5.41
N ARG A 41 -11.75 -31.74 -5.10
CA ARG A 41 -10.44 -31.15 -5.39
C ARG A 41 -9.35 -31.76 -4.55
N GLN A 42 -9.61 -32.02 -3.27
CA GLN A 42 -8.63 -32.67 -2.39
C GLN A 42 -8.18 -34.03 -2.93
N GLU A 43 -9.12 -34.86 -3.42
CA GLU A 43 -8.79 -36.16 -4.01
C GLU A 43 -7.84 -36.03 -5.21
N ILE A 44 -8.19 -35.15 -6.15
CA ILE A 44 -7.40 -34.92 -7.37
C ILE A 44 -6.05 -34.29 -7.04
N TYR A 45 -6.02 -33.27 -6.19
CA TYR A 45 -4.81 -32.55 -5.83
C TYR A 45 -3.84 -33.46 -5.08
N ARG A 46 -4.34 -34.35 -4.21
CA ARG A 46 -3.50 -35.35 -3.54
C ARG A 46 -2.82 -36.29 -4.54
N ALA A 47 -3.53 -36.70 -5.60
CA ALA A 47 -2.95 -37.52 -6.67
C ALA A 47 -1.89 -36.76 -7.47
N ILE A 48 -2.16 -35.48 -7.80
CA ILE A 48 -1.21 -34.60 -8.48
C ILE A 48 0.05 -34.41 -7.63
N GLN A 49 -0.11 -34.06 -6.36
CA GLN A 49 0.99 -33.83 -5.43
C GLN A 49 1.83 -35.09 -5.25
N ALA A 50 1.22 -36.25 -5.02
CA ALA A 50 1.94 -37.53 -4.89
C ALA A 50 2.80 -37.86 -6.13
N THR A 51 2.36 -37.40 -7.31
CA THR A 51 3.06 -37.66 -8.58
C THR A 51 4.13 -36.60 -8.90
N HIS A 52 3.86 -35.33 -8.59
CA HIS A 52 4.61 -34.19 -9.13
C HIS A 52 5.39 -33.37 -8.10
N ILE A 53 5.15 -33.54 -6.79
CA ILE A 53 5.79 -32.71 -5.75
C ILE A 53 7.32 -32.75 -5.78
N HIS A 54 7.92 -33.89 -6.15
CA HIS A 54 9.38 -34.00 -6.26
C HIS A 54 9.95 -33.23 -7.46
N GLY A 55 9.11 -32.87 -8.43
CA GLY A 55 9.45 -32.04 -9.58
C GLY A 55 8.98 -30.59 -9.46
N SER A 56 8.23 -30.23 -8.41
CA SER A 56 7.82 -28.84 -8.22
C SER A 56 9.04 -27.97 -7.90
N PRO A 57 9.11 -26.73 -8.39
CA PRO A 57 10.26 -25.86 -8.14
C PRO A 57 10.37 -25.53 -6.65
N ASP A 58 11.58 -25.66 -6.11
CA ASP A 58 11.91 -25.38 -4.71
C ASP A 58 12.45 -23.95 -4.53
N GLY A 59 12.25 -23.39 -3.34
CA GLY A 59 12.63 -22.03 -2.96
C GLY A 59 11.59 -20.97 -3.34
N PRO A 60 11.86 -19.69 -3.03
CA PRO A 60 10.94 -18.62 -3.37
C PRO A 60 11.05 -18.25 -4.85
N TRP A 61 9.91 -18.30 -5.54
CA TRP A 61 9.84 -18.02 -6.96
C TRP A 61 8.46 -17.51 -7.33
N PHE A 62 8.44 -16.69 -8.38
CA PHE A 62 7.24 -16.49 -9.16
C PHE A 62 7.59 -16.65 -10.63
N PHE A 63 6.63 -17.11 -11.41
CA PHE A 63 6.73 -17.17 -12.86
C PHE A 63 5.68 -16.25 -13.49
N ILE A 64 6.10 -15.60 -14.56
CA ILE A 64 5.22 -14.95 -15.53
C ILE A 64 5.36 -15.75 -16.82
N ILE A 65 4.33 -16.50 -17.17
CA ILE A 65 4.34 -17.42 -18.32
C ILE A 65 3.48 -16.81 -19.42
N ALA A 66 4.10 -16.44 -20.53
CA ALA A 66 3.42 -16.09 -21.76
C ALA A 66 3.14 -17.38 -22.56
N ARG A 67 1.87 -17.68 -22.82
CA ARG A 67 1.43 -18.88 -23.52
C ARG A 67 0.59 -18.54 -24.75
N ASN A 68 0.91 -19.19 -25.86
CA ASN A 68 0.02 -19.23 -27.03
C ASN A 68 -0.87 -20.48 -26.95
N ASP A 69 -2.12 -20.30 -26.53
CA ASP A 69 -3.11 -21.37 -26.40
C ASP A 69 -3.85 -21.55 -27.73
N MET A 70 -3.19 -22.23 -28.67
CA MET A 70 -3.69 -22.49 -30.01
C MET A 70 -5.01 -23.28 -30.03
N ARG A 71 -5.25 -24.13 -29.01
CA ARG A 71 -6.49 -24.93 -28.93
C ARG A 71 -7.72 -24.05 -28.70
N ASN A 72 -7.57 -22.99 -27.92
CA ASN A 72 -8.65 -22.06 -27.58
C ASN A 72 -8.54 -20.71 -28.31
N SER A 73 -7.64 -20.58 -29.29
CA SER A 73 -7.39 -19.36 -30.08
C SER A 73 -7.21 -18.11 -29.21
N ARG A 74 -6.35 -18.20 -28.19
CA ARG A 74 -6.09 -17.09 -27.27
C ARG A 74 -4.62 -17.01 -26.87
N PHE A 75 -4.15 -15.79 -26.58
CA PHE A 75 -2.90 -15.58 -25.86
C PHE A 75 -3.16 -15.50 -24.37
N GLN A 76 -2.20 -15.93 -23.56
CA GLN A 76 -2.31 -15.87 -22.12
C GLN A 76 -1.04 -15.33 -21.48
N LEU A 77 -1.23 -14.57 -20.41
CA LEU A 77 -0.18 -14.21 -19.47
C LEU A 77 -0.60 -14.75 -18.09
N ILE A 78 0.18 -15.68 -17.57
CA ILE A 78 -0.15 -16.44 -16.37
C ILE A 78 0.86 -16.09 -15.28
N GLY A 79 0.38 -15.57 -14.15
CA GLY A 79 1.19 -15.36 -12.95
C GLY A 79 0.99 -16.51 -11.97
N ILE A 80 2.09 -17.15 -11.57
CA ILE A 80 2.12 -18.21 -10.56
C ILE A 80 3.20 -17.85 -9.55
N THR A 81 2.90 -17.97 -8.27
CA THR A 81 3.87 -17.80 -7.19
C THR A 81 3.89 -19.01 -6.27
N ASP A 82 5.04 -19.23 -5.64
CA ASP A 82 5.23 -20.28 -4.66
C ASP A 82 4.46 -20.03 -3.35
N THR A 83 4.29 -21.08 -2.54
CA THR A 83 3.57 -21.03 -1.26
C THR A 83 4.37 -20.40 -0.12
N SER A 84 5.70 -20.33 -0.20
CA SER A 84 6.52 -19.64 0.82
C SER A 84 6.38 -18.13 0.74
N MET A 85 5.96 -17.63 -0.43
CA MET A 85 5.61 -16.24 -0.68
C MET A 85 6.70 -15.24 -0.28
N LEU A 86 7.99 -15.61 -0.34
CA LEU A 86 9.06 -14.66 -0.01
C LEU A 86 9.27 -13.61 -1.12
N ARG A 87 8.64 -13.78 -2.29
CA ARG A 87 8.54 -12.75 -3.31
C ARG A 87 7.06 -12.48 -3.61
N PRO A 88 6.57 -11.25 -3.37
CA PRO A 88 5.20 -10.93 -3.71
C PRO A 88 5.06 -10.90 -5.23
N GLN A 89 3.88 -11.29 -5.71
CA GLN A 89 3.49 -11.09 -7.11
C GLN A 89 2.27 -10.18 -7.10
N VAL A 90 2.40 -9.04 -7.78
CA VAL A 90 1.38 -8.00 -7.84
C VAL A 90 0.75 -8.01 -9.22
N PHE A 91 -0.57 -7.98 -9.24
CA PHE A 91 -1.37 -7.92 -10.44
C PHE A 91 -2.08 -6.57 -10.49
N ALA A 92 -2.32 -6.10 -11.71
CA ALA A 92 -3.18 -4.95 -11.92
C ALA A 92 -4.05 -5.09 -13.17
N LEU A 93 -5.22 -4.47 -13.10
CA LEU A 93 -6.16 -4.38 -14.19
C LEU A 93 -6.53 -2.92 -14.43
N HIS A 94 -6.27 -2.44 -15.63
CA HIS A 94 -6.70 -1.15 -16.15
C HIS A 94 -7.79 -1.40 -17.20
N ASP A 95 -8.98 -0.84 -16.96
CA ASP A 95 -10.15 -0.94 -17.81
C ASP A 95 -10.56 0.46 -18.30
N GLY A 96 -10.33 0.73 -19.58
CA GLY A 96 -10.59 2.02 -20.22
C GLY A 96 -10.95 1.84 -21.69
N GLN A 97 -10.58 2.80 -22.54
CA GLN A 97 -10.68 2.61 -24.00
C GLN A 97 -9.80 1.44 -24.48
N VAL A 98 -8.71 1.18 -23.76
CA VAL A 98 -7.88 -0.02 -23.91
C VAL A 98 -7.82 -0.72 -22.56
N LYS A 99 -7.98 -2.05 -22.57
CA LYS A 99 -7.78 -2.88 -21.38
C LYS A 99 -6.31 -3.32 -21.30
N VAL A 100 -5.70 -3.16 -20.13
CA VAL A 100 -4.31 -3.55 -19.87
C VAL A 100 -4.28 -4.40 -18.61
N GLY A 101 -3.69 -5.59 -18.70
CA GLY A 101 -3.41 -6.47 -17.58
C GLY A 101 -1.91 -6.52 -17.34
N LEU A 102 -1.48 -6.32 -16.10
CA LEU A 102 -0.07 -6.27 -15.72
C LEU A 102 0.22 -7.27 -14.60
N ILE A 103 1.38 -7.91 -14.67
CA ILE A 103 1.94 -8.78 -13.62
C ILE A 103 3.37 -8.31 -13.38
N CYS A 104 3.68 -7.94 -12.14
CA CYS A 104 5.03 -7.53 -11.73
C CYS A 104 5.37 -8.12 -10.36
N SER A 105 6.64 -8.02 -9.98
CA SER A 105 7.07 -8.35 -8.62
C SER A 105 6.60 -7.33 -7.58
N GLU A 106 6.29 -6.11 -8.01
CA GLU A 106 5.85 -5.05 -7.11
C GLU A 106 4.97 -4.01 -7.80
N LYS A 107 4.20 -3.25 -7.00
CA LYS A 107 3.30 -2.22 -7.52
C LYS A 107 4.03 -1.09 -8.25
N GLN A 108 5.24 -0.71 -7.82
CA GLN A 108 5.97 0.41 -8.43
C GLN A 108 6.30 0.14 -9.92
N ALA A 109 6.59 -1.11 -10.28
CA ALA A 109 6.86 -1.52 -11.65
C ALA A 109 5.60 -1.40 -12.52
N ILE A 110 4.43 -1.72 -11.95
CA ILE A 110 3.13 -1.51 -12.59
C ILE A 110 2.89 -0.02 -12.84
N ASP A 111 3.08 0.82 -11.82
CA ASP A 111 2.86 2.26 -11.93
C ASP A 111 3.83 2.92 -12.95
N ALA A 112 5.10 2.51 -12.95
CA ALA A 112 6.09 2.96 -13.92
C ALA A 112 5.72 2.54 -15.35
N THR A 113 5.23 1.30 -15.52
CA THR A 113 4.76 0.79 -16.82
C THR A 113 3.56 1.59 -17.32
N LEU A 114 2.55 1.82 -16.48
CA LEU A 114 1.38 2.61 -16.85
C LEU A 114 1.72 4.06 -17.19
N ARG A 115 2.64 4.67 -16.44
CA ARG A 115 3.15 6.01 -16.76
C ARG A 115 3.81 6.04 -18.14
N SER A 116 4.74 5.12 -18.40
CA SER A 116 5.40 5.01 -19.71
C SER A 116 4.39 4.79 -20.85
N LEU A 117 3.42 3.90 -20.66
CA LEU A 117 2.37 3.65 -21.65
C LEU A 117 1.49 4.88 -21.88
N SER A 118 1.17 5.65 -20.83
CA SER A 118 0.33 6.85 -20.96
C SER A 118 1.01 7.99 -21.71
N GLU A 119 2.35 8.05 -21.70
CA GLU A 119 3.14 9.02 -22.46
C GLU A 119 3.10 8.72 -23.97
N GLU A 120 2.96 7.44 -24.35
CA GLU A 120 2.87 6.99 -25.75
C GLU A 120 1.42 6.90 -26.27
N ASP A 121 0.49 6.49 -25.41
CA ASP A 121 -0.93 6.31 -25.75
C ASP A 121 -1.85 6.89 -24.66
N PRO A 122 -2.51 8.05 -24.90
CA PRO A 122 -3.33 8.72 -23.91
C PRO A 122 -4.62 7.96 -23.53
N ARG A 123 -4.91 6.85 -24.22
CA ARG A 123 -6.02 5.95 -23.84
C ARG A 123 -5.69 5.12 -22.59
N VAL A 124 -4.41 5.02 -22.24
CA VAL A 124 -3.92 4.36 -21.02
C VAL A 124 -3.72 5.41 -19.94
N GLY A 125 -4.34 5.19 -18.78
CA GLY A 125 -4.16 6.05 -17.60
C GLY A 125 -2.91 5.67 -16.80
N THR A 126 -2.46 6.57 -15.94
CA THR A 126 -1.25 6.39 -15.11
C THR A 126 -1.49 5.53 -13.85
N VAL A 127 -2.74 5.18 -13.57
CA VAL A 127 -3.17 4.42 -12.40
C VAL A 127 -4.09 3.28 -12.86
N ALA A 128 -3.93 2.08 -12.31
CA ALA A 128 -4.82 0.96 -12.60
C ALA A 128 -6.15 1.06 -11.82
N ASP A 129 -7.20 0.39 -12.29
CA ASP A 129 -8.47 0.30 -11.57
C ASP A 129 -8.36 -0.63 -10.35
N LEU A 130 -7.61 -1.72 -10.48
CA LEU A 130 -7.39 -2.71 -9.44
C LEU A 130 -5.89 -3.03 -9.30
N TYR A 131 -5.48 -3.25 -8.06
CA TYR A 131 -4.19 -3.82 -7.67
C TYR A 131 -4.45 -4.89 -6.62
N TRP A 132 -3.78 -6.04 -6.72
CA TRP A 132 -3.86 -7.08 -5.70
C TRP A 132 -2.59 -7.96 -5.69
N ASN A 133 -2.34 -8.57 -4.53
CA ASN A 133 -1.25 -9.52 -4.35
C ASN A 133 -1.76 -10.95 -4.45
N ALA A 134 -0.97 -11.85 -5.01
CA ALA A 134 -1.25 -13.29 -4.95
C ALA A 134 -0.75 -13.91 -3.63
N ARG A 135 -1.53 -14.86 -3.11
CA ARG A 135 -1.15 -15.74 -2.02
C ARG A 135 -1.00 -17.16 -2.57
N GLY A 136 0.23 -17.59 -2.84
CA GLY A 136 0.52 -18.87 -3.50
C GLY A 136 -0.21 -20.05 -2.83
N GLY A 137 -0.91 -20.86 -3.62
CA GLY A 137 -1.63 -22.04 -3.11
C GLY A 137 -2.93 -21.74 -2.35
N SER A 138 -3.43 -20.50 -2.31
CA SER A 138 -4.64 -20.14 -1.58
C SER A 138 -5.87 -20.97 -1.97
N HIS A 139 -6.69 -21.39 -0.99
CA HIS A 139 -7.97 -22.07 -1.26
C HIS A 139 -9.03 -21.16 -1.89
N THR A 140 -8.84 -19.83 -1.85
CA THR A 140 -9.81 -18.85 -2.37
C THR A 140 -9.69 -18.64 -3.87
N ASP A 141 -8.47 -18.51 -4.37
CA ASP A 141 -8.14 -18.12 -5.75
C ASP A 141 -6.95 -18.89 -6.34
N GLY A 142 -6.30 -19.75 -5.54
CA GLY A 142 -5.15 -20.55 -5.93
C GLY A 142 -3.81 -19.81 -5.93
N GLY A 143 -3.80 -18.50 -5.65
CA GLY A 143 -2.59 -17.69 -5.75
C GLY A 143 -2.06 -17.53 -7.17
N ALA A 144 -2.91 -17.74 -8.17
CA ALA A 144 -2.53 -17.64 -9.58
C ALA A 144 -3.63 -16.97 -10.38
N PHE A 145 -3.23 -16.06 -11.28
CA PHE A 145 -4.16 -15.31 -12.12
C PHE A 145 -3.72 -15.34 -13.57
N ILE A 146 -4.71 -15.37 -14.46
CA ILE A 146 -4.55 -15.60 -15.88
C ILE A 146 -5.23 -14.48 -16.64
N PHE A 147 -4.43 -13.68 -17.33
CA PHE A 147 -4.92 -12.78 -18.37
C PHE A 147 -5.09 -13.55 -19.67
N ASN A 148 -6.30 -13.60 -20.20
CA ASN A 148 -6.62 -14.18 -21.49
C ASN A 148 -6.89 -13.06 -22.49
N LEU A 149 -6.17 -13.07 -23.62
CA LEU A 149 -6.42 -12.21 -24.76
C LEU A 149 -7.00 -13.06 -25.89
N GLN A 150 -8.34 -13.12 -25.93
CA GLN A 150 -9.11 -13.97 -26.83
C GLN A 150 -9.53 -13.21 -28.07
N GLN A 151 -9.57 -13.88 -29.21
CA GLN A 151 -10.10 -13.30 -30.45
C GLN A 151 -11.63 -13.30 -30.43
N ASP A 152 -12.22 -12.15 -30.75
CA ASP A 152 -13.68 -12.03 -30.86
C ASP A 152 -14.12 -12.20 -32.32
N GLY A 153 -14.91 -13.24 -32.60
CA GLY A 153 -15.49 -13.48 -33.91
C GLY A 153 -14.46 -13.73 -35.02
N SER A 154 -14.80 -13.34 -36.26
CA SER A 154 -13.97 -13.58 -37.46
C SER A 154 -12.95 -12.47 -37.76
N ASN A 155 -12.83 -11.46 -36.89
CA ASN A 155 -11.90 -10.35 -37.07
C ASN A 155 -10.58 -10.65 -36.35
N ASP A 156 -9.50 -10.89 -37.08
CA ASP A 156 -8.18 -11.22 -36.51
C ASP A 156 -7.56 -10.08 -35.68
N MET A 157 -8.08 -8.86 -35.81
CA MET A 157 -7.51 -7.66 -35.20
C MET A 157 -8.17 -7.25 -33.87
N GLU A 158 -9.38 -7.73 -33.57
CA GLU A 158 -10.07 -7.40 -32.32
C GLU A 158 -9.95 -8.54 -31.31
N ARG A 159 -9.39 -8.21 -30.14
CA ARG A 159 -9.18 -9.17 -29.05
C ARG A 159 -9.72 -8.63 -27.74
N HIS A 160 -10.40 -9.48 -26.99
CA HIS A 160 -10.93 -9.17 -25.68
C HIS A 160 -10.00 -9.68 -24.57
N LEU A 161 -9.64 -8.80 -23.64
CA LEU A 161 -8.89 -9.14 -22.43
C LEU A 161 -9.83 -9.49 -21.27
N SER A 162 -9.65 -10.68 -20.70
CA SER A 162 -10.31 -11.11 -19.46
C SER A 162 -9.27 -11.57 -18.43
N CYS A 163 -9.56 -11.45 -17.14
CA CYS A 163 -8.73 -11.99 -16.07
C CYS A 163 -9.52 -13.02 -15.25
N VAL A 164 -8.92 -14.17 -14.98
CA VAL A 164 -9.48 -15.21 -14.10
C VAL A 164 -8.45 -15.69 -13.08
N ASP A 165 -8.92 -16.20 -11.94
CA ASP A 165 -8.07 -16.91 -10.97
C ASP A 165 -7.82 -18.38 -11.38
N LYS A 166 -7.06 -19.13 -10.57
CA LYS A 166 -6.74 -20.56 -10.80
C LYS A 166 -7.99 -21.41 -10.99
N PHE A 167 -9.09 -21.03 -10.33
CA PHE A 167 -10.35 -21.75 -10.29
C PHE A 167 -11.36 -21.26 -11.34
N GLY A 168 -10.95 -20.33 -12.22
CA GLY A 168 -11.78 -19.79 -13.29
C GLY A 168 -12.76 -18.69 -12.86
N ARG A 169 -12.65 -18.15 -11.64
CA ARG A 169 -13.48 -17.01 -11.22
C ARG A 169 -12.96 -15.74 -11.86
N MET A 170 -13.89 -14.92 -12.37
CA MET A 170 -13.56 -13.68 -13.07
C MET A 170 -13.09 -12.59 -12.10
N ILE A 171 -12.02 -11.89 -12.47
CA ILE A 171 -11.59 -10.65 -11.80
C ILE A 171 -12.09 -9.48 -12.66
N GLU A 172 -13.05 -8.73 -12.14
CA GLU A 172 -13.72 -7.64 -12.86
C GLU A 172 -13.58 -6.30 -12.13
N VAL A 173 -13.48 -5.23 -12.93
CA VAL A 173 -13.58 -3.83 -12.46
C VAL A 173 -15.07 -3.46 -12.35
N PRO A 174 -15.46 -2.56 -11.41
CA PRO A 174 -16.83 -2.03 -11.36
C PRO A 174 -17.33 -1.52 -12.72
N LYS A 175 -18.53 -1.96 -13.10
CA LYS A 175 -19.20 -1.62 -14.35
C LYS A 175 -19.97 -0.29 -14.21
N GLY A 176 -20.26 0.36 -15.33
CA GLY A 176 -21.07 1.59 -15.35
C GLY A 176 -20.29 2.88 -15.04
N GLN A 177 -18.97 2.81 -14.93
CA GLN A 177 -18.10 3.98 -14.73
C GLN A 177 -17.36 4.35 -16.01
N VAL A 178 -17.24 5.65 -16.27
CA VAL A 178 -16.57 6.22 -17.43
C VAL A 178 -15.12 6.60 -17.08
N PRO A 179 -14.13 6.23 -17.91
CA PRO A 179 -12.74 6.67 -17.73
C PRO A 179 -12.52 8.12 -18.20
N TYR A 180 -11.64 8.84 -17.50
CA TYR A 180 -11.04 10.08 -18.01
C TYR A 180 -10.12 9.79 -19.20
N LEU A 181 -10.20 10.66 -20.22
CA LEU A 181 -9.37 10.61 -21.43
C LEU A 181 -8.74 12.00 -21.65
N PRO A 182 -7.43 12.16 -21.43
CA PRO A 182 -6.76 13.45 -21.51
C PRO A 182 -7.05 14.21 -22.82
N GLY A 183 -7.03 13.52 -23.96
CA GLY A 183 -7.21 14.13 -25.29
C GLY A 183 -8.57 14.78 -25.57
N ARG A 184 -9.60 14.59 -24.73
CA ARG A 184 -10.93 15.24 -24.91
C ARG A 184 -11.05 16.60 -24.22
N VAL A 185 -10.23 16.89 -23.21
CA VAL A 185 -10.38 18.10 -22.37
C VAL A 185 -9.42 19.23 -22.77
N TYR A 186 -8.30 18.90 -23.44
CA TYR A 186 -7.33 19.90 -23.93
C TYR A 186 -7.90 20.92 -24.93
N TYR A 187 -9.03 20.64 -25.59
CA TYR A 187 -9.65 21.56 -26.54
C TYR A 187 -10.57 22.62 -25.91
N MET A 188 -10.77 22.62 -24.58
CA MET A 188 -11.58 23.65 -23.89
C MET A 188 -10.78 24.57 -22.97
N LEU A 189 -9.46 24.35 -22.83
CA LEU A 189 -8.57 25.18 -22.04
C LEU A 189 -8.09 26.38 -22.86
N GLU A 190 -9.00 27.29 -23.22
CA GLU A 190 -8.62 28.68 -23.44
C GLU A 190 -8.80 29.43 -22.11
N ASP A 191 -7.76 30.20 -21.74
CA ASP A 191 -7.64 30.98 -20.51
C ASP A 191 -8.91 31.80 -20.20
N GLY A 192 -9.78 31.23 -19.37
CA GLY A 192 -10.89 31.93 -18.75
C GLY A 192 -10.54 32.23 -17.30
N GLU A 193 -10.09 33.46 -17.02
CA GLU A 193 -10.04 34.04 -15.67
C GLU A 193 -11.46 34.27 -15.09
N GLN A 194 -12.32 33.24 -15.12
CA GLN A 194 -13.61 33.29 -14.45
C GLN A 194 -13.59 32.33 -13.26
N GLU A 195 -13.82 32.89 -12.07
CA GLU A 195 -14.09 32.12 -10.85
C GLU A 195 -15.42 31.38 -11.01
N ARG A 196 -15.37 30.22 -11.69
CA ARG A 196 -16.55 29.38 -11.95
C ARG A 196 -17.05 28.68 -10.69
N PHE A 197 -16.15 28.39 -9.74
CA PHE A 197 -16.46 27.69 -8.50
C PHE A 197 -16.30 28.63 -7.30
N ASP A 198 -17.26 28.54 -6.37
CA ASP A 198 -17.24 29.29 -5.12
C ASP A 198 -16.39 28.55 -4.08
N ILE A 199 -15.07 28.68 -4.22
CA ILE A 199 -14.09 28.06 -3.31
C ILE A 199 -13.31 29.07 -2.47
N SER A 200 -13.53 30.37 -2.72
CA SER A 200 -12.78 31.47 -2.08
C SER A 200 -12.88 31.43 -0.56
N GLU A 201 -14.09 31.23 -0.03
CA GLU A 201 -14.36 31.20 1.41
C GLU A 201 -13.55 30.12 2.13
N PHE A 202 -13.32 28.95 1.51
CA PHE A 202 -12.53 27.88 2.12
C PHE A 202 -11.07 28.26 2.33
N PHE A 203 -10.50 29.06 1.42
CA PHE A 203 -9.14 29.57 1.52
C PHE A 203 -9.04 30.70 2.55
N GLU A 204 -9.94 31.68 2.48
CA GLU A 204 -9.94 32.83 3.40
C GLU A 204 -10.19 32.40 4.86
N LEU A 205 -11.05 31.39 5.07
CA LEU A 205 -11.33 30.83 6.40
C LEU A 205 -10.35 29.71 6.81
N GLN A 206 -9.41 29.33 5.94
CA GLN A 206 -8.45 28.23 6.17
C GLN A 206 -9.12 26.90 6.58
N ARG A 207 -10.13 26.49 5.81
CA ARG A 207 -10.96 25.29 6.05
C ARG A 207 -10.73 24.21 4.99
N PRO A 208 -9.58 23.49 5.02
CA PRO A 208 -9.31 22.41 4.08
C PRO A 208 -10.29 21.24 4.20
N ASP A 209 -10.90 21.06 5.37
CA ASP A 209 -11.95 20.07 5.60
C ASP A 209 -13.23 20.37 4.82
N LEU A 210 -13.62 21.65 4.74
CA LEU A 210 -14.79 22.05 3.95
C LEU A 210 -14.49 22.00 2.45
N LEU A 211 -13.27 22.36 2.02
CA LEU A 211 -12.85 22.22 0.63
C LEU A 211 -12.84 20.73 0.20
N PHE A 212 -12.38 19.83 1.06
CA PHE A 212 -12.46 18.39 0.81
C PHE A 212 -13.91 17.91 0.63
N GLU A 213 -14.83 18.30 1.52
CA GLU A 213 -16.24 17.92 1.38
C GLU A 213 -16.89 18.55 0.14
N TYR A 214 -16.51 19.78 -0.23
CA TYR A 214 -16.95 20.43 -1.46
C TYR A 214 -16.52 19.64 -2.70
N LEU A 215 -15.24 19.28 -2.80
CA LEU A 215 -14.70 18.47 -3.90
C LEU A 215 -15.37 17.10 -3.97
N LYS A 216 -15.49 16.41 -2.84
CA LYS A 216 -16.14 15.09 -2.72
C LYS A 216 -17.60 15.13 -3.18
N ASN A 217 -18.35 16.16 -2.80
CA ASN A 217 -19.72 16.34 -3.27
C ASN A 217 -19.75 16.67 -4.77
N GLY A 218 -18.82 17.49 -5.24
CA GLY A 218 -18.66 17.84 -6.66
C GLY A 218 -18.44 16.62 -7.56
N ILE A 219 -17.73 15.57 -7.11
CA ILE A 219 -17.54 14.32 -7.89
C ILE A 219 -18.86 13.72 -8.40
N ARG A 220 -19.96 13.92 -7.67
CA ARG A 220 -21.29 13.44 -8.08
C ARG A 220 -21.86 14.18 -9.28
N ASP A 221 -21.73 15.50 -9.26
CA ASP A 221 -22.52 16.40 -10.11
C ASP A 221 -21.72 16.93 -11.30
N TRP A 222 -20.39 17.00 -11.17
CA TRP A 222 -19.47 17.51 -12.17
C TRP A 222 -19.07 16.45 -13.18
N ASP A 223 -18.71 16.86 -14.39
CA ASP A 223 -17.94 15.98 -15.28
C ASP A 223 -16.42 16.09 -15.02
N TYR A 224 -15.59 15.43 -15.84
CA TYR A 224 -14.14 15.52 -15.70
C TYR A 224 -13.57 16.90 -16.07
N ALA A 225 -14.21 17.66 -16.94
CA ALA A 225 -13.77 19.00 -17.31
C ALA A 225 -14.04 19.97 -16.16
N ASP A 226 -15.24 19.93 -15.58
CA ASP A 226 -15.60 20.68 -14.38
C ASP A 226 -14.64 20.40 -13.21
N PHE A 227 -14.32 19.12 -12.98
CA PHE A 227 -13.37 18.75 -11.93
C PHE A 227 -11.95 19.28 -12.22
N MET A 228 -11.52 19.24 -13.48
CA MET A 228 -10.23 19.83 -13.89
C MET A 228 -10.20 21.35 -13.70
N ASP A 229 -11.26 22.05 -14.09
CA ASP A 229 -11.38 23.51 -13.92
C ASP A 229 -11.29 23.89 -12.44
N CYS A 230 -11.99 23.15 -11.56
CA CYS A 230 -11.93 23.37 -10.12
C CYS A 230 -10.52 23.13 -9.56
N LEU A 231 -9.83 22.06 -9.99
CA LEU A 231 -8.43 21.82 -9.62
C LEU A 231 -7.51 22.95 -10.13
N GLY A 232 -7.77 23.49 -11.32
CA GLY A 232 -7.11 24.68 -11.87
C GLY A 232 -7.29 25.91 -10.99
N GLN A 233 -8.52 26.17 -10.52
CA GLN A 233 -8.79 27.27 -9.59
C GLN A 233 -8.09 27.06 -8.24
N ILE A 234 -8.10 25.84 -7.70
CA ILE A 234 -7.36 25.49 -6.46
C ILE A 234 -5.86 25.76 -6.61
N LYS A 235 -5.26 25.38 -7.76
CA LYS A 235 -3.87 25.69 -8.06
C LYS A 235 -3.63 27.21 -8.02
N SER A 236 -4.49 28.00 -8.66
CA SER A 236 -4.36 29.47 -8.65
C SER A 236 -4.44 30.06 -7.23
N TRP A 237 -5.27 29.49 -6.34
CA TRP A 237 -5.31 29.87 -4.93
C TRP A 237 -4.06 29.45 -4.16
N ALA A 238 -3.51 28.26 -4.41
CA ALA A 238 -2.30 27.76 -3.77
C ALA A 238 -1.08 28.68 -3.99
N LEU A 239 -1.05 29.41 -5.12
CA LEU A 239 0.02 30.36 -5.46
C LEU A 239 -0.07 31.70 -4.73
N LYS A 240 -1.17 31.99 -4.01
CA LYS A 240 -1.38 33.28 -3.32
C LYS A 240 -0.63 33.39 -1.97
N GLY A 241 -0.08 32.30 -1.44
CA GLY A 241 0.75 32.30 -0.22
C GLY A 241 0.65 31.02 0.61
N ASP A 242 1.52 30.88 1.62
CA ASP A 242 1.68 29.65 2.42
C ASP A 242 0.40 29.13 3.07
N ALA A 243 -0.45 30.01 3.59
CA ALA A 243 -1.71 29.62 4.21
C ALA A 243 -2.67 28.98 3.19
N HIS A 244 -2.77 29.55 1.99
CA HIS A 244 -3.60 29.00 0.92
C HIS A 244 -2.99 27.73 0.32
N PHE A 245 -1.67 27.67 0.20
CA PHE A 245 -0.94 26.46 -0.20
C PHE A 245 -1.28 25.28 0.72
N GLU A 246 -1.23 25.47 2.03
CA GLU A 246 -1.56 24.42 3.00
C GLU A 246 -3.02 23.96 2.90
N VAL A 247 -3.96 24.89 2.64
CA VAL A 247 -5.37 24.53 2.41
C VAL A 247 -5.52 23.65 1.16
N ALA A 248 -4.90 24.05 0.05
CA ALA A 248 -4.94 23.32 -1.21
C ALA A 248 -4.32 21.93 -1.08
N VAL A 249 -3.10 21.84 -0.56
CA VAL A 249 -2.38 20.57 -0.38
C VAL A 249 -3.14 19.66 0.57
N SER A 250 -3.59 20.16 1.72
CA SER A 250 -4.35 19.35 2.69
C SER A 250 -5.64 18.78 2.09
N ALA A 251 -6.40 19.58 1.33
CA ALA A 251 -7.63 19.11 0.70
C ALA A 251 -7.37 18.09 -0.42
N ILE A 252 -6.40 18.34 -1.31
CA ILE A 252 -6.04 17.42 -2.39
C ILE A 252 -5.46 16.12 -1.84
N THR A 253 -4.58 16.19 -0.83
CA THR A 253 -4.02 15.01 -0.17
C THR A 253 -5.12 14.18 0.48
N ARG A 254 -6.11 14.79 1.13
CA ARG A 254 -7.28 14.06 1.65
C ARG A 254 -8.10 13.40 0.55
N MET A 255 -8.27 14.04 -0.61
CA MET A 255 -8.92 13.42 -1.78
C MET A 255 -8.13 12.23 -2.34
N ILE A 256 -6.80 12.22 -2.21
CA ILE A 256 -5.95 11.08 -2.59
C ILE A 256 -6.09 9.93 -1.58
N ASP A 257 -5.95 10.26 -0.30
CA ASP A 257 -5.84 9.32 0.81
C ASP A 257 -7.17 8.61 1.14
N HIS A 258 -8.27 9.35 1.21
CA HIS A 258 -9.56 8.82 1.63
C HIS A 258 -10.28 8.02 0.52
N ARG A 259 -11.18 7.14 0.95
CA ARG A 259 -12.11 6.41 0.08
C ARG A 259 -13.48 7.08 0.15
N TYR A 260 -14.13 7.24 -1.00
CA TYR A 260 -15.42 7.90 -1.17
C TYR A 260 -16.09 7.43 -2.46
N PRO A 261 -17.43 7.56 -2.58
CA PRO A 261 -18.15 7.21 -3.79
C PRO A 261 -17.64 8.01 -4.98
N THR A 262 -17.41 7.32 -6.10
CA THR A 262 -16.98 7.94 -7.37
C THR A 262 -18.08 7.98 -8.42
N TYR A 263 -19.25 7.43 -8.09
CA TYR A 263 -20.46 7.44 -8.93
C TYR A 263 -20.18 6.91 -10.34
N ASP A 264 -20.39 7.75 -11.35
CA ASP A 264 -20.20 7.46 -12.77
C ASP A 264 -18.73 7.58 -13.22
N LYS A 265 -17.81 7.97 -12.35
CA LYS A 265 -16.39 8.19 -12.68
C LYS A 265 -15.53 7.05 -12.14
N LYS A 266 -14.52 6.66 -12.89
CA LYS A 266 -13.52 5.71 -12.39
C LYS A 266 -12.62 6.36 -11.34
N ARG A 267 -12.40 5.67 -10.21
CA ARG A 267 -11.48 6.15 -9.15
C ARG A 267 -10.07 6.41 -9.68
N ARG A 268 -9.55 5.51 -10.53
CA ARG A 268 -8.21 5.68 -11.12
C ARG A 268 -8.05 7.01 -11.87
N SER A 269 -9.11 7.47 -12.50
CA SER A 269 -9.13 8.72 -13.27
C SER A 269 -9.10 9.94 -12.34
N ILE A 270 -9.87 9.91 -11.26
CA ILE A 270 -9.85 10.95 -10.23
C ILE A 270 -8.46 11.02 -9.59
N LEU A 271 -7.87 9.87 -9.23
CA LEU A 271 -6.51 9.81 -8.69
C LEU A 271 -5.46 10.34 -9.66
N GLN A 272 -5.53 9.98 -10.94
CA GLN A 272 -4.63 10.51 -11.96
C GLN A 272 -4.67 12.05 -12.02
N MET A 273 -5.87 12.65 -12.02
CA MET A 273 -6.03 14.11 -12.03
C MET A 273 -5.52 14.76 -10.75
N LEU A 274 -5.80 14.16 -9.57
CA LEU A 274 -5.33 14.66 -8.28
C LEU A 274 -3.80 14.60 -8.15
N TYR A 275 -3.17 13.49 -8.57
CA TYR A 275 -1.72 13.36 -8.59
C TYR A 275 -1.08 14.40 -9.53
N GLN A 276 -1.65 14.60 -10.72
CA GLN A 276 -1.17 15.64 -11.62
C GLN A 276 -1.31 17.04 -10.99
N ALA A 277 -2.44 17.35 -10.35
CA ALA A 277 -2.67 18.63 -9.72
C ALA A 277 -1.70 18.91 -8.56
N ILE A 278 -1.52 17.95 -7.64
CA ILE A 278 -0.65 18.15 -6.47
C ILE A 278 0.83 18.26 -6.86
N GLU A 279 1.30 17.43 -7.79
CA GLU A 279 2.68 17.54 -8.27
C GLU A 279 2.91 18.86 -9.00
N THR A 280 1.92 19.33 -9.77
CA THR A 280 1.99 20.64 -10.42
C THR A 280 2.11 21.74 -9.37
N ILE A 281 1.31 21.72 -8.30
CA ILE A 281 1.39 22.69 -7.21
C ILE A 281 2.79 22.69 -6.57
N PHE A 282 3.35 21.51 -6.28
CA PHE A 282 4.71 21.41 -5.71
C PHE A 282 5.80 21.95 -6.64
N ARG A 283 5.72 21.67 -7.96
CA ARG A 283 6.69 22.17 -8.95
C ARG A 283 6.64 23.68 -9.19
N HIS A 284 5.60 24.38 -8.73
CA HIS A 284 5.52 25.85 -8.82
C HIS A 284 6.18 26.56 -7.61
N LEU A 285 6.64 25.80 -6.60
CA LEU A 285 7.36 26.38 -5.47
C LEU A 285 8.74 26.89 -5.89
N PRO A 286 9.24 27.98 -5.27
CA PRO A 286 10.54 28.53 -5.61
C PRO A 286 11.68 27.56 -5.22
N CYS A 287 12.68 27.45 -6.09
CA CYS A 287 13.87 26.64 -5.87
C CYS A 287 14.87 27.31 -4.90
N LEU A 288 15.84 26.54 -4.39
CA LEU A 288 16.89 27.06 -3.49
C LEU A 288 17.84 28.09 -4.12
N GLU A 289 17.82 28.27 -5.44
CA GLU A 289 18.69 29.19 -6.20
C GLU A 289 18.48 30.69 -5.82
N ASP A 290 17.26 31.05 -5.39
CA ASP A 290 16.75 32.43 -5.41
C ASP A 290 17.52 33.46 -4.55
N GLU A 291 18.41 33.05 -3.63
CA GLU A 291 19.19 34.00 -2.81
C GLU A 291 20.66 34.17 -3.24
N ALA A 292 21.30 33.17 -3.85
CA ALA A 292 22.74 33.23 -4.16
C ALA A 292 23.04 34.04 -5.44
N SER A 293 22.09 34.07 -6.38
CA SER A 293 22.21 34.74 -7.68
C SER A 293 21.71 36.19 -7.66
N ALA A 294 21.12 36.65 -6.55
CA ALA A 294 20.60 38.02 -6.39
C ALA A 294 21.72 39.04 -6.09
N GLY A 295 22.79 39.03 -6.89
CA GLY A 295 23.73 40.13 -6.98
C GLY A 295 23.08 41.35 -7.65
N GLN A 296 22.77 42.36 -6.84
CA GLN A 296 22.62 43.79 -7.16
C GLN A 296 21.76 44.31 -8.34
N GLN A 297 21.12 43.51 -9.20
CA GLN A 297 20.38 44.05 -10.36
C GLN A 297 19.05 43.35 -10.73
N ARG A 298 18.32 42.79 -9.75
CA ARG A 298 16.88 42.50 -9.92
C ARG A 298 16.08 43.30 -8.90
N PRO A 299 14.91 43.86 -9.28
CA PRO A 299 14.07 44.58 -8.34
C PRO A 299 13.77 43.66 -7.16
N ARG A 300 13.84 44.21 -5.94
CA ARG A 300 13.51 43.52 -4.68
C ARG A 300 12.31 42.61 -4.92
N VAL A 301 12.48 41.31 -4.66
CA VAL A 301 11.41 40.32 -4.66
C VAL A 301 10.19 40.98 -4.03
N SER A 302 9.12 41.13 -4.81
CA SER A 302 7.90 41.75 -4.30
C SER A 302 7.48 41.03 -3.02
N GLU A 303 6.96 41.76 -2.03
CA GLU A 303 6.48 41.21 -0.74
C GLU A 303 5.53 40.01 -0.90
N ARG A 304 4.95 39.80 -2.10
CA ARG A 304 4.10 38.68 -2.50
C ARG A 304 4.78 37.30 -2.61
N THR A 305 6.10 37.18 -2.44
CA THR A 305 6.83 35.92 -2.79
C THR A 305 7.57 35.28 -1.61
N ARG A 306 7.34 35.76 -0.38
CA ARG A 306 8.02 35.23 0.82
C ARG A 306 7.32 33.96 1.31
N THR A 307 7.76 32.81 0.83
CA THR A 307 7.24 31.49 1.21
C THR A 307 8.23 30.73 2.10
N SER A 308 7.72 29.94 3.03
CA SER A 308 8.52 29.06 3.90
C SER A 308 8.91 27.72 3.25
N TYR A 309 8.52 27.50 2.00
CA TYR A 309 8.80 26.29 1.22
C TYR A 309 9.95 26.52 0.23
N ARG A 310 10.81 25.52 0.07
CA ARG A 310 11.82 25.52 -1.00
C ARG A 310 11.84 24.21 -1.74
N LEU A 311 11.78 24.29 -3.06
CA LEU A 311 11.93 23.15 -3.95
C LEU A 311 13.41 22.85 -4.21
N ILE A 312 13.73 21.56 -4.27
CA ILE A 312 14.99 21.04 -4.80
C ILE A 312 14.68 19.84 -5.70
N ASP A 313 15.34 19.82 -6.84
CA ASP A 313 15.27 18.75 -7.85
C ASP A 313 16.69 18.32 -8.24
N TRP A 314 16.78 17.43 -9.24
CA TRP A 314 18.08 16.93 -9.68
C TRP A 314 18.97 18.06 -10.20
N GLU A 315 18.45 18.96 -11.02
CA GLU A 315 19.18 20.05 -11.66
C GLU A 315 19.65 21.10 -10.64
N THR A 316 18.79 21.45 -9.69
CA THR A 316 19.05 22.50 -8.68
C THR A 316 19.81 22.00 -7.45
N ARG A 317 20.08 20.69 -7.33
CA ARG A 317 20.81 20.10 -6.20
C ARG A 317 22.16 20.73 -5.91
N GLN A 318 22.78 21.37 -6.90
CA GLN A 318 24.03 22.12 -6.75
C GLN A 318 23.92 23.33 -5.82
N PHE A 319 22.70 23.88 -5.61
CA PHE A 319 22.42 24.98 -4.69
C PHE A 319 22.02 24.51 -3.29
N PHE A 320 22.20 23.23 -2.99
CA PHE A 320 21.76 22.63 -1.75
C PHE A 320 22.42 23.25 -0.51
N ARG A 321 21.59 23.69 0.44
CA ARG A 321 21.99 24.39 1.67
C ARG A 321 21.00 24.12 2.83
N GLY A 322 21.37 24.57 4.03
CA GLY A 322 20.43 24.64 5.15
C GLY A 322 19.35 25.72 4.97
N PRO A 323 18.28 25.69 5.78
CA PRO A 323 17.20 26.65 5.70
C PRO A 323 17.66 28.06 6.11
N SER A 324 17.21 29.08 5.38
CA SER A 324 17.25 30.49 5.80
C SER A 324 16.18 30.76 6.89
N TYR A 325 16.20 31.94 7.52
CA TYR A 325 15.38 32.22 8.72
C TYR A 325 13.87 31.98 8.55
N ASP A 326 13.32 32.23 7.38
CA ASP A 326 11.90 32.08 7.04
C ASP A 326 11.56 30.74 6.37
N GLU A 327 12.56 29.94 6.03
CA GLU A 327 12.39 28.65 5.37
C GLU A 327 12.20 27.52 6.40
N LYS A 328 11.19 26.67 6.16
CA LYS A 328 10.76 25.64 7.11
C LYS A 328 10.64 24.27 6.46
N VAL A 329 10.25 24.21 5.19
CA VAL A 329 9.93 22.97 4.49
C VAL A 329 10.80 22.81 3.25
N LEU A 330 11.52 21.69 3.18
CA LEU A 330 12.21 21.28 1.96
C LEU A 330 11.30 20.35 1.16
N VAL A 331 10.97 20.75 -0.05
CA VAL A 331 10.18 19.98 -1.00
C VAL A 331 11.15 19.38 -2.02
N ILE A 332 11.13 18.07 -2.19
CA ILE A 332 12.07 17.32 -3.02
C ILE A 332 11.30 16.69 -4.18
N ASP A 333 11.57 17.15 -5.41
CA ASP A 333 11.15 16.42 -6.61
C ASP A 333 12.14 15.28 -6.86
N ALA A 334 11.75 14.06 -6.53
CA ALA A 334 12.59 12.87 -6.63
C ALA A 334 12.65 12.29 -8.06
N SER A 335 11.87 12.82 -9.01
CA SER A 335 11.61 12.16 -10.30
C SER A 335 12.85 11.85 -11.14
N LEU A 336 13.91 12.66 -11.02
CA LEU A 336 15.17 12.50 -11.74
C LEU A 336 16.34 12.05 -10.85
N PHE A 337 16.10 11.83 -9.55
CA PHE A 337 17.11 11.27 -8.66
C PHE A 337 17.27 9.76 -8.88
N PRO A 338 18.50 9.22 -8.78
CA PRO A 338 18.71 7.79 -8.86
C PRO A 338 18.02 7.07 -7.68
N PRO A 339 17.56 5.83 -7.88
CA PRO A 339 16.81 5.10 -6.84
C PRO A 339 17.63 4.77 -5.59
N GLU A 340 18.96 4.71 -5.71
CA GLU A 340 19.90 4.42 -4.64
C GLU A 340 21.30 5.00 -4.95
N GLY A 341 22.22 4.82 -4.01
CA GLY A 341 23.60 5.30 -4.12
C GLY A 341 23.83 6.66 -3.45
N ASP A 342 25.05 7.19 -3.60
CA ASP A 342 25.49 8.39 -2.86
C ASP A 342 24.79 9.68 -3.33
N GLN A 343 24.21 9.66 -4.52
CA GLN A 343 23.53 10.80 -5.14
C GLN A 343 22.00 10.70 -5.10
N CYS A 344 21.42 9.74 -4.37
CA CYS A 344 19.97 9.62 -4.26
C CYS A 344 19.36 10.72 -3.38
N ASP A 345 18.07 10.96 -3.57
CA ASP A 345 17.28 11.93 -2.83
C ASP A 345 17.19 11.61 -1.32
N SER A 346 17.13 10.34 -0.94
CA SER A 346 17.15 9.94 0.48
C SER A 346 18.42 10.35 1.21
N ARG A 347 19.59 10.28 0.55
CA ARG A 347 20.86 10.77 1.12
C ARG A 347 20.87 12.29 1.22
N LEU A 348 20.38 12.98 0.19
CA LEU A 348 20.20 14.43 0.22
C LEU A 348 19.30 14.86 1.39
N MET A 349 18.20 14.14 1.62
CA MET A 349 17.25 14.44 2.70
C MET A 349 17.86 14.25 4.09
N ALA A 350 18.64 13.18 4.29
CA ALA A 350 19.34 12.95 5.56
C ALA A 350 20.37 14.07 5.83
N GLU A 351 21.14 14.48 4.83
CA GLU A 351 22.05 15.62 4.93
C GLU A 351 21.29 16.94 5.18
N ALA A 352 20.12 17.12 4.58
CA ALA A 352 19.28 18.30 4.78
C ALA A 352 18.83 18.42 6.24
N PHE A 353 18.51 17.28 6.88
CA PHE A 353 18.24 17.25 8.30
C PHE A 353 19.42 17.74 9.14
N PHE A 354 20.65 17.28 8.86
CA PHE A 354 21.84 17.76 9.58
C PHE A 354 22.12 19.25 9.33
N ARG A 355 21.67 19.78 8.19
CA ARG A 355 21.74 21.22 7.86
C ARG A 355 20.63 22.06 8.48
N GLY A 356 19.68 21.46 9.20
CA GLY A 356 18.66 22.18 9.96
C GLY A 356 17.23 22.05 9.44
N TRP A 357 17.00 21.41 8.29
CA TRP A 357 15.64 21.15 7.81
C TRP A 357 14.91 20.16 8.72
N ARG A 358 13.61 20.35 8.94
CA ARG A 358 12.80 19.51 9.85
C ARG A 358 11.48 19.02 9.26
N ARG A 359 10.99 19.64 8.18
CA ARG A 359 9.81 19.18 7.45
C ARG A 359 10.18 18.92 6.00
N PHE A 360 9.78 17.77 5.49
CA PHE A 360 10.09 17.29 4.16
C PHE A 360 8.82 16.87 3.43
N ILE A 361 8.70 17.26 2.18
CA ILE A 361 7.70 16.74 1.24
C ILE A 361 8.48 16.14 0.07
N VAL A 362 8.26 14.87 -0.22
CA VAL A 362 8.92 14.18 -1.34
C VAL A 362 7.87 13.73 -2.31
N PHE A 363 8.05 14.02 -3.59
CA PHE A 363 7.09 13.64 -4.63
C PHE A 363 7.79 13.20 -5.92
N GLY A 364 7.01 12.69 -6.88
CA GLY A 364 7.55 12.21 -8.15
C GLY A 364 8.26 10.85 -8.06
N LEU A 365 8.05 10.11 -6.96
CA LEU A 365 8.71 8.84 -6.69
C LEU A 365 8.32 7.74 -7.69
N ARG A 366 9.31 6.91 -8.03
CA ARG A 366 9.32 5.81 -9.02
C ARG A 366 10.07 4.57 -8.50
N GLY A 367 10.15 4.40 -7.19
CA GLY A 367 10.87 3.31 -6.53
C GLY A 367 12.20 3.71 -5.89
N GLN A 368 12.47 5.00 -5.70
CA GLN A 368 13.62 5.47 -4.89
C GLN A 368 13.50 4.91 -3.46
N ARG A 369 14.63 4.49 -2.89
CA ARG A 369 14.68 3.70 -1.65
C ARG A 369 15.12 4.54 -0.45
N PHE A 370 14.90 4.02 0.76
CA PHE A 370 15.51 4.51 2.01
C PHE A 370 15.06 5.90 2.52
N HIS A 371 13.90 6.43 2.12
CA HIS A 371 13.44 7.71 2.65
C HIS A 371 13.28 7.68 4.17
N GLY A 372 13.81 8.70 4.87
CA GLY A 372 13.83 8.76 6.33
C GLY A 372 14.98 7.99 7.00
N CYS A 373 15.77 7.21 6.26
CA CYS A 373 16.95 6.54 6.79
C CYS A 373 18.11 7.52 7.01
N GLY A 374 18.96 7.26 8.01
CA GLY A 374 20.21 8.02 8.22
C GLY A 374 20.06 9.36 8.95
N PHE A 375 18.88 9.67 9.50
CA PHE A 375 18.65 10.87 10.30
C PHE A 375 19.31 10.83 11.69
N GLY A 376 19.88 9.68 12.07
CA GLY A 376 20.51 9.48 13.37
C GLY A 376 19.50 9.32 14.52
N PRO A 377 19.99 9.22 15.77
CA PRO A 377 19.14 9.09 16.94
C PRO A 377 18.37 10.38 17.25
N SER A 378 17.23 10.26 17.92
CA SER A 378 16.45 11.39 18.44
C SER A 378 15.98 12.40 17.38
N SER A 379 15.51 11.92 16.24
CA SER A 379 14.88 12.68 15.15
C SER A 379 13.46 13.20 15.46
N GLY A 380 13.11 13.32 16.75
CA GLY A 380 11.80 13.79 17.19
C GLY A 380 11.46 15.17 16.66
N GLY A 381 10.19 15.37 16.25
CA GLY A 381 9.71 16.63 15.67
C GLY A 381 9.97 16.79 14.17
N VAL A 382 10.69 15.85 13.54
CA VAL A 382 10.81 15.80 12.08
C VAL A 382 9.56 15.17 11.47
N ARG A 383 9.08 15.72 10.36
CA ARG A 383 7.97 15.17 9.56
C ARG A 383 8.38 14.99 8.11
N ILE A 384 8.02 13.85 7.54
CA ILE A 384 8.23 13.50 6.12
C ILE A 384 6.88 13.09 5.53
N ASP A 385 6.45 13.79 4.48
CA ASP A 385 5.28 13.45 3.67
C ASP A 385 5.75 12.88 2.32
N ILE A 386 5.29 11.69 1.97
CA ILE A 386 5.76 10.90 0.82
C ILE A 386 4.63 10.74 -0.20
N TYR A 387 4.86 11.24 -1.41
CA TYR A 387 3.91 11.18 -2.54
C TYR A 387 4.51 10.39 -3.71
N GLY A 388 3.68 9.53 -4.31
CA GLY A 388 4.09 8.64 -5.39
C GLY A 388 4.56 7.28 -4.88
N SER A 389 5.26 6.53 -5.74
CA SER A 389 5.62 5.13 -5.45
C SER A 389 7.01 5.07 -4.81
N SER A 390 7.09 5.18 -3.48
CA SER A 390 8.35 4.97 -2.73
C SER A 390 8.82 3.52 -2.85
N GLY A 391 10.13 3.30 -2.90
CA GLY A 391 10.74 1.98 -2.89
C GLY A 391 10.98 1.41 -1.49
N ASP A 392 11.76 0.34 -1.45
CA ASP A 392 12.02 -0.44 -0.24
C ASP A 392 12.73 0.36 0.87
N TYR A 393 12.64 -0.16 2.09
CA TYR A 393 13.35 0.33 3.28
C TYR A 393 12.99 1.75 3.74
N LEU A 394 11.90 2.34 3.23
CA LEU A 394 11.41 3.61 3.75
C LEU A 394 11.21 3.52 5.27
N GLY A 395 11.72 4.50 6.00
CA GLY A 395 11.64 4.59 7.46
C GLY A 395 12.43 3.52 8.21
N SER A 396 13.41 2.86 7.56
CA SER A 396 14.27 1.91 8.26
C SER A 396 15.19 2.60 9.27
N GLY A 397 15.23 2.07 10.50
CA GLY A 397 16.09 2.55 11.57
C GLY A 397 15.71 3.91 12.17
N ILE A 398 14.48 4.38 11.94
CA ILE A 398 14.07 5.69 12.46
C ILE A 398 13.92 5.69 13.98
N ASP A 399 14.28 6.83 14.59
CA ASP A 399 14.21 7.06 16.03
C ASP A 399 13.62 8.46 16.30
N GLY A 400 12.30 8.58 16.19
CA GLY A 400 11.52 9.73 16.69
C GLY A 400 10.71 10.49 15.64
N LEU A 401 11.13 10.50 14.38
CA LEU A 401 10.44 11.23 13.31
C LEU A 401 9.05 10.66 12.97
N SER A 402 8.26 11.43 12.22
CA SER A 402 6.97 10.99 11.68
C SER A 402 7.01 10.90 10.16
N ILE A 403 6.52 9.78 9.60
CA ILE A 403 6.39 9.58 8.15
C ILE A 403 4.91 9.35 7.79
N TYR A 404 4.44 10.04 6.76
CA TYR A 404 3.12 9.86 6.16
C TYR A 404 3.29 9.43 4.71
N VAL A 405 2.82 8.24 4.36
CA VAL A 405 2.86 7.67 3.01
C VAL A 405 1.48 7.84 2.38
N HIS A 406 1.36 8.75 1.41
CA HIS A 406 0.12 9.09 0.72
C HIS A 406 -0.14 8.13 -0.44
N GLY A 407 -0.31 6.85 -0.09
CA GLY A 407 -0.40 5.73 -1.02
C GLY A 407 0.09 4.43 -0.37
N ASN A 408 0.62 3.53 -1.20
CA ASN A 408 1.14 2.23 -0.74
C ASN A 408 2.64 2.33 -0.43
N GLY A 409 3.10 1.56 0.55
CA GLY A 409 4.52 1.31 0.81
C GLY A 409 5.00 -0.02 0.23
N GLN A 410 6.27 -0.10 -0.14
CA GLN A 410 6.90 -1.33 -0.65
C GLN A 410 7.45 -2.20 0.49
N ASP A 411 8.44 -3.04 0.18
CA ASP A 411 8.99 -4.02 1.09
C ASP A 411 9.90 -3.39 2.16
N GLN A 412 10.03 -4.08 3.30
CA GLN A 412 10.93 -3.71 4.40
C GLN A 412 10.69 -2.32 5.00
N LEU A 413 9.47 -1.81 4.82
CA LEU A 413 9.02 -0.53 5.36
C LEU A 413 9.11 -0.53 6.89
N GLY A 414 9.78 0.47 7.47
CA GLY A 414 9.93 0.63 8.92
C GLY A 414 10.79 -0.42 9.61
N GLN A 415 11.65 -1.13 8.87
CA GLN A 415 12.59 -2.10 9.44
C GLN A 415 13.36 -1.50 10.62
N ILE A 416 13.53 -2.25 11.71
CA ILE A 416 14.26 -1.88 12.93
C ILE A 416 13.90 -0.50 13.51
N ILE A 417 12.68 0.01 13.26
CA ILE A 417 12.18 1.25 13.86
C ILE A 417 12.31 1.20 15.39
N LYS A 418 12.83 2.27 15.99
CA LYS A 418 13.00 2.38 17.44
C LYS A 418 11.88 3.18 18.09
N SER A 419 11.54 4.33 17.52
CA SER A 419 10.50 5.23 17.99
C SER A 419 10.04 6.15 16.85
N GLY A 420 8.92 6.85 17.03
CA GLY A 420 8.32 7.72 16.01
C GLY A 420 6.95 7.24 15.57
N LYS A 421 6.41 7.87 14.52
CA LYS A 421 5.09 7.56 13.97
C LYS A 421 5.16 7.28 12.48
N MET A 422 4.46 6.26 12.01
CA MET A 422 4.34 5.98 10.58
C MET A 422 2.86 5.75 10.20
N VAL A 423 2.39 6.44 9.17
CA VAL A 423 1.01 6.33 8.68
C VAL A 423 1.03 6.00 7.20
N ILE A 424 0.33 4.94 6.80
CA ILE A 424 0.24 4.48 5.41
C ILE A 424 -1.23 4.51 4.97
N TYR A 425 -1.55 5.36 3.99
CA TYR A 425 -2.89 5.50 3.40
C TYR A 425 -3.18 4.47 2.28
N GLY A 426 -2.52 3.32 2.35
CA GLY A 426 -2.61 2.23 1.39
C GLY A 426 -2.15 0.92 2.01
N ASP A 427 -1.67 0.02 1.16
CA ASP A 427 -1.11 -1.29 1.53
C ASP A 427 0.40 -1.19 1.80
N THR A 428 0.96 -2.19 2.49
CA THR A 428 2.41 -2.33 2.73
C THR A 428 2.95 -3.66 2.20
N GLY A 429 4.18 -3.64 1.70
CA GLY A 429 4.89 -4.81 1.16
C GLY A 429 5.37 -5.82 2.20
N GLN A 430 6.22 -6.75 1.74
CA GLN A 430 6.80 -7.84 2.52
C GLN A 430 7.65 -7.34 3.67
N THR A 431 7.74 -8.12 4.76
CA THR A 431 8.67 -7.89 5.88
C THR A 431 8.56 -6.48 6.49
N PHE A 432 7.37 -5.89 6.38
CA PHE A 432 6.99 -4.66 7.05
C PHE A 432 7.33 -4.73 8.54
N LEU A 433 8.03 -3.73 9.08
CA LEU A 433 8.47 -3.66 10.48
C LEU A 433 9.36 -4.82 10.93
N TYR A 434 10.14 -5.42 10.03
CA TYR A 434 11.13 -6.43 10.39
C TYR A 434 12.04 -5.95 11.53
N GLY A 435 12.08 -6.71 12.62
CA GLY A 435 12.98 -6.41 13.74
C GLY A 435 12.66 -5.10 14.49
N ALA A 436 11.46 -4.53 14.31
CA ALA A 436 11.04 -3.30 14.98
C ALA A 436 11.22 -3.40 16.50
N LYS A 437 11.60 -2.28 17.14
CA LYS A 437 11.82 -2.16 18.59
C LYS A 437 10.72 -1.35 19.28
N GLY A 438 10.00 -0.52 18.54
CA GLY A 438 9.00 0.42 19.05
C GLY A 438 8.27 1.15 17.92
N GLY A 439 7.73 2.33 18.24
CA GLY A 439 7.01 3.17 17.28
C GLY A 439 5.50 2.93 17.25
N GLU A 440 4.77 3.93 16.77
CA GLU A 440 3.32 3.89 16.54
C GLU A 440 3.04 3.87 15.04
N VAL A 441 2.40 2.81 14.56
CA VAL A 441 2.23 2.59 13.11
C VAL A 441 0.79 2.28 12.74
N TYR A 442 0.29 2.92 11.69
CA TYR A 442 -1.10 2.81 11.24
C TYR A 442 -1.14 2.51 9.73
N VAL A 443 -1.82 1.43 9.36
CA VAL A 443 -1.98 0.98 7.97
C VAL A 443 -3.46 0.98 7.61
N MET A 444 -3.84 1.75 6.59
CA MET A 444 -5.22 1.82 6.11
C MET A 444 -5.65 0.55 5.37
N GLY A 445 -4.72 -0.07 4.62
CA GLY A 445 -4.96 -1.26 3.82
C GLY A 445 -4.39 -2.53 4.44
N ASN A 446 -3.94 -3.43 3.57
CA ASN A 446 -3.38 -4.74 3.87
C ASN A 446 -1.85 -4.67 4.05
N ALA A 447 -1.30 -5.67 4.72
CA ALA A 447 0.13 -5.99 4.67
C ALA A 447 0.37 -7.28 3.86
N ALA A 448 1.52 -7.39 3.21
CA ALA A 448 1.92 -8.60 2.49
C ALA A 448 2.38 -9.71 3.48
N GLY A 449 3.42 -10.48 3.10
CA GLY A 449 3.97 -11.55 3.94
C GLY A 449 4.91 -11.05 5.05
N ARG A 450 4.92 -11.79 6.17
CA ARG A 450 5.82 -11.61 7.33
C ARG A 450 5.84 -10.21 7.98
N PRO A 451 4.70 -9.51 8.15
CA PRO A 451 4.69 -8.26 8.88
C PRO A 451 5.06 -8.48 10.36
N LEU A 452 5.91 -7.61 10.90
CA LEU A 452 6.44 -7.64 12.27
C LEU A 452 7.30 -8.87 12.62
N ILE A 453 7.84 -9.59 11.64
CA ILE A 453 8.77 -10.69 11.92
C ILE A 453 9.96 -10.21 12.77
N ASN A 454 10.28 -10.95 13.83
CA ASN A 454 11.34 -10.64 14.80
C ASN A 454 11.20 -9.30 15.54
N ALA A 455 10.03 -8.67 15.53
CA ALA A 455 9.82 -7.44 16.28
C ALA A 455 9.83 -7.70 17.81
N VAL A 456 10.43 -6.78 18.55
CA VAL A 456 10.70 -6.86 20.00
C VAL A 456 10.29 -5.54 20.68
N GLY A 457 10.29 -5.51 22.00
CA GLY A 457 10.11 -4.25 22.74
C GLY A 457 8.65 -3.77 22.71
N LYS A 458 8.40 -2.57 22.17
CA LYS A 458 7.10 -1.88 22.32
C LYS A 458 6.47 -1.35 21.03
N PRO A 459 6.48 -2.05 19.89
CA PRO A 459 5.76 -1.62 18.69
C PRO A 459 4.25 -1.59 18.97
N ARG A 460 3.57 -0.55 18.49
CA ARG A 460 2.11 -0.36 18.62
C ARG A 460 1.54 -0.18 17.22
N VAL A 461 0.95 -1.23 16.66
CA VAL A 461 0.60 -1.27 15.23
C VAL A 461 -0.89 -1.52 15.04
N VAL A 462 -1.53 -0.76 14.15
CA VAL A 462 -2.90 -1.00 13.69
C VAL A 462 -2.88 -1.29 12.19
N ILE A 463 -3.36 -2.47 11.80
CA ILE A 463 -3.55 -2.89 10.42
C ILE A 463 -5.04 -3.04 10.18
N ASN A 464 -5.62 -2.18 9.34
CA ASN A 464 -7.07 -2.22 9.09
C ASN A 464 -7.48 -3.35 8.16
N GLY A 465 -6.66 -3.63 7.15
CA GLY A 465 -6.82 -4.75 6.24
C GLY A 465 -6.52 -6.10 6.87
N THR A 466 -5.96 -6.96 6.05
CA THR A 466 -5.44 -8.28 6.45
C THR A 466 -3.93 -8.37 6.21
N CYS A 467 -3.34 -9.52 6.55
CA CYS A 467 -1.97 -9.88 6.24
C CYS A 467 -1.97 -11.18 5.43
N LEU A 468 -1.07 -11.34 4.45
CA LEU A 468 -1.05 -12.56 3.63
C LEU A 468 -0.74 -13.80 4.46
N ASP A 469 0.42 -13.81 5.13
CA ASP A 469 0.79 -14.83 6.11
C ASP A 469 1.94 -14.34 7.03
N TYR A 470 2.26 -15.12 8.07
CA TYR A 470 3.33 -14.89 9.05
C TYR A 470 3.24 -13.57 9.82
N LEU A 471 2.03 -13.09 10.12
CA LEU A 471 1.87 -11.88 10.94
C LEU A 471 2.44 -12.13 12.35
N ALA A 472 3.41 -11.30 12.74
CA ALA A 472 4.08 -11.33 14.03
C ALA A 472 4.75 -12.68 14.33
N GLU A 473 5.39 -13.27 13.31
CA GLU A 473 6.28 -14.41 13.48
C GLU A 473 7.50 -14.03 14.35
N SER A 474 7.82 -14.88 15.33
CA SER A 474 8.91 -14.65 16.30
C SER A 474 8.77 -13.29 17.02
N PHE A 475 7.54 -12.90 17.37
CA PHE A 475 7.27 -11.67 18.09
C PHE A 475 7.67 -11.80 19.56
N MET A 476 8.53 -10.89 20.01
CA MET A 476 9.22 -10.94 21.30
C MET A 476 9.00 -9.62 22.05
N ALA A 477 7.76 -9.14 22.04
CA ALA A 477 7.43 -7.79 22.48
C ALA A 477 6.97 -7.67 23.94
N GLY A 478 7.19 -8.68 24.79
CA GLY A 478 6.80 -8.66 26.21
C GLY A 478 5.28 -8.50 26.43
N ASP A 479 4.83 -8.34 27.68
CA ASP A 479 3.38 -8.22 27.97
C ASP A 479 2.82 -6.83 27.57
N PRO A 480 1.82 -6.75 26.66
CA PRO A 480 1.21 -5.48 26.25
C PRO A 480 0.71 -4.60 27.38
N ILE A 481 0.14 -5.20 28.44
CA ILE A 481 -0.42 -4.47 29.60
C ILE A 481 0.69 -3.86 30.44
N ASN A 482 1.88 -4.47 30.45
CA ASN A 482 3.07 -4.00 31.16
C ASN A 482 4.05 -3.24 30.24
N GLY A 483 3.54 -2.60 29.19
CA GLY A 483 4.33 -1.74 28.32
C GLY A 483 4.96 -2.42 27.10
N GLY A 484 4.74 -3.73 26.93
CA GLY A 484 5.14 -4.50 25.75
C GLY A 484 4.36 -4.14 24.48
N GLY A 485 4.79 -4.64 23.33
CA GLY A 485 4.20 -4.34 22.02
C GLY A 485 2.98 -5.19 21.65
N PHE A 486 2.17 -4.69 20.72
CA PHE A 486 1.02 -5.39 20.18
C PHE A 486 0.71 -5.01 18.73
N VAL A 487 -0.13 -5.82 18.10
CA VAL A 487 -0.77 -5.52 16.81
C VAL A 487 -2.29 -5.52 16.98
N VAL A 488 -2.99 -4.58 16.36
CA VAL A 488 -4.44 -4.64 16.14
C VAL A 488 -4.68 -5.01 14.68
N LEU A 489 -5.45 -6.05 14.42
CA LEU A 489 -5.81 -6.53 13.08
C LEU A 489 -7.32 -6.42 12.90
N ASN A 490 -7.79 -5.50 12.05
CA ASN A 490 -9.24 -5.26 11.91
C ASN A 490 -9.92 -6.10 10.82
N GLY A 491 -9.20 -6.58 9.80
CA GLY A 491 -9.79 -7.44 8.76
C GLY A 491 -10.94 -6.77 8.01
N VAL A 492 -10.83 -5.48 7.71
CA VAL A 492 -11.80 -4.71 6.92
C VAL A 492 -11.19 -4.23 5.61
N GLN A 493 -12.02 -3.83 4.67
CA GLN A 493 -11.59 -3.20 3.41
C GLN A 493 -12.60 -2.14 3.01
N PHE A 494 -12.25 -1.33 2.01
CA PHE A 494 -13.20 -0.41 1.39
C PHE A 494 -13.79 -1.03 0.15
N ASP A 495 -15.11 -0.97 0.00
CA ASP A 495 -15.77 -1.32 -1.25
C ASP A 495 -15.58 -0.21 -2.32
N HIS A 496 -16.17 -0.41 -3.50
CA HIS A 496 -16.07 0.53 -4.63
C HIS A 496 -16.72 1.90 -4.36
N ASP A 497 -17.65 1.97 -3.40
CA ASP A 497 -18.29 3.20 -2.93
C ASP A 497 -17.53 3.83 -1.75
N GLY A 498 -16.42 3.24 -1.33
CA GLY A 498 -15.63 3.72 -0.21
C GLY A 498 -16.26 3.46 1.16
N ARG A 499 -17.16 2.48 1.27
CA ARG A 499 -17.71 2.03 2.56
C ARG A 499 -16.80 0.98 3.17
N VAL A 500 -16.66 1.02 4.49
CA VAL A 500 -15.92 -0.01 5.24
C VAL A 500 -16.77 -1.29 5.29
N VAL A 501 -16.21 -2.40 4.81
CA VAL A 501 -16.84 -3.73 4.82
C VAL A 501 -15.87 -4.76 5.40
N PRO A 502 -16.37 -5.80 6.11
CA PRO A 502 -15.50 -6.87 6.58
C PRO A 502 -14.91 -7.65 5.40
N GLN A 503 -13.66 -8.11 5.55
CA GLN A 503 -13.10 -9.12 4.66
C GLN A 503 -13.71 -10.50 4.97
N PRO A 504 -13.69 -11.45 4.02
CA PRO A 504 -14.25 -12.80 4.23
C PRO A 504 -13.66 -13.51 5.45
N THR A 505 -12.38 -13.30 5.72
CA THR A 505 -11.68 -13.72 6.94
C THR A 505 -10.81 -12.57 7.43
N PRO A 506 -10.63 -12.38 8.76
CA PRO A 506 -9.69 -11.39 9.28
C PRO A 506 -8.24 -11.69 8.89
N TYR A 507 -7.90 -12.99 8.75
CA TYR A 507 -6.56 -13.47 8.43
C TYR A 507 -6.63 -14.75 7.56
N PRO A 508 -6.18 -14.71 6.29
CA PRO A 508 -6.23 -15.85 5.39
C PRO A 508 -5.07 -16.83 5.53
N GLY A 509 -3.93 -16.43 6.12
CA GLY A 509 -2.73 -17.24 6.23
C GLY A 509 -2.83 -18.38 7.24
N SER A 510 -1.79 -19.21 7.31
CA SER A 510 -1.74 -20.40 8.18
C SER A 510 -0.79 -20.26 9.37
N ASN A 511 -0.02 -19.17 9.44
CA ASN A 511 1.07 -18.98 10.38
C ASN A 511 0.93 -17.66 11.16
N LEU A 512 -0.22 -17.46 11.80
CA LEU A 512 -0.46 -16.29 12.65
C LEU A 512 0.30 -16.43 13.96
N PHE A 513 1.06 -15.40 14.33
CA PHE A 513 1.73 -15.30 15.63
C PHE A 513 2.70 -16.46 15.94
N SER A 514 3.23 -17.10 14.89
CA SER A 514 4.08 -18.27 14.98
C SER A 514 5.37 -17.98 15.74
N LEU A 515 5.77 -18.86 16.66
CA LEU A 515 7.00 -18.76 17.44
C LEU A 515 7.12 -17.48 18.30
N ALA A 516 6.03 -16.77 18.52
CA ALA A 516 6.03 -15.60 19.37
C ALA A 516 6.21 -15.99 20.84
N SER A 517 7.08 -15.27 21.56
CA SER A 517 7.32 -15.44 23.00
C SER A 517 6.89 -14.23 23.83
N GLY A 518 6.42 -13.16 23.17
CA GLY A 518 5.88 -11.98 23.83
C GLY A 518 5.05 -11.11 22.90
N GLY A 519 4.19 -10.28 23.48
CA GLY A 519 3.25 -9.40 22.80
C GLY A 519 1.86 -10.01 22.71
N ALA A 520 0.98 -9.35 21.92
CA ALA A 520 -0.32 -9.90 21.57
C ALA A 520 -0.79 -9.35 20.22
N ILE A 521 -1.71 -10.09 19.59
CA ILE A 521 -2.56 -9.57 18.52
C ILE A 521 -3.98 -9.41 19.05
N TYR A 522 -4.55 -8.23 18.86
CA TYR A 522 -5.98 -7.96 19.09
C TYR A 522 -6.68 -7.98 17.75
N VAL A 523 -7.38 -9.08 17.48
CA VAL A 523 -8.00 -9.32 16.18
C VAL A 523 -9.50 -9.10 16.23
N ARG A 524 -10.02 -8.31 15.29
CA ARG A 524 -11.46 -8.17 15.06
C ARG A 524 -11.96 -9.44 14.39
N ASP A 525 -12.63 -10.28 15.16
CA ASP A 525 -13.15 -11.55 14.68
C ASP A 525 -14.47 -11.93 15.36
N PRO A 526 -15.57 -11.25 14.98
CA PRO A 526 -16.87 -11.43 15.61
C PRO A 526 -17.50 -12.80 15.31
N PHE A 527 -17.02 -13.52 14.30
CA PHE A 527 -17.54 -14.82 13.89
C PHE A 527 -16.62 -15.98 14.27
N LYS A 528 -15.50 -15.70 14.96
CA LYS A 528 -14.53 -16.69 15.42
C LYS A 528 -13.93 -17.52 14.27
N LEU A 529 -13.58 -16.85 13.17
CA LEU A 529 -13.06 -17.48 11.95
C LEU A 529 -11.57 -17.84 12.05
N ILE A 530 -10.82 -17.20 12.94
CA ILE A 530 -9.45 -17.60 13.25
C ILE A 530 -9.47 -18.83 14.16
N GLU A 531 -8.72 -19.84 13.75
CA GLU A 531 -8.66 -21.17 14.35
C GLU A 531 -7.28 -21.39 15.01
N GLU A 532 -7.20 -22.30 15.98
CA GLU A 532 -5.95 -22.59 16.70
C GLU A 532 -4.89 -23.21 15.79
N GLU A 533 -5.30 -23.93 14.74
CA GLU A 533 -4.44 -24.53 13.72
C GLU A 533 -3.69 -23.49 12.88
N GLN A 534 -4.14 -22.24 12.87
CA GLN A 534 -3.40 -21.13 12.25
C GLN A 534 -2.28 -20.58 13.14
N LEU A 535 -2.20 -21.03 14.40
CA LEU A 535 -1.18 -20.60 15.36
C LEU A 535 -0.08 -21.65 15.47
N ASN A 536 1.13 -21.18 15.76
CA ASN A 536 2.25 -22.05 16.16
C ASN A 536 2.89 -21.51 17.44
N GLY A 537 2.55 -22.10 18.59
CA GLY A 537 3.00 -21.62 19.92
C GLY A 537 2.15 -20.49 20.52
N GLY A 538 1.03 -20.13 19.89
CA GLY A 538 0.04 -19.18 20.40
C GLY A 538 -1.22 -19.85 20.95
N GLU A 539 -2.06 -19.07 21.62
CA GLU A 539 -3.44 -19.42 21.99
C GLU A 539 -4.38 -18.23 21.70
N ILE A 540 -5.64 -18.50 21.34
CA ILE A 540 -6.67 -17.46 21.29
C ILE A 540 -7.47 -17.45 22.60
N VAL A 541 -7.56 -16.27 23.20
CA VAL A 541 -8.29 -16.04 24.45
C VAL A 541 -9.31 -14.91 24.29
N PRO A 542 -10.36 -14.87 25.12
CA PRO A 542 -11.29 -13.75 25.15
C PRO A 542 -10.57 -12.43 25.42
N LEU A 543 -11.08 -11.34 24.83
CA LEU A 543 -10.62 -9.99 25.15
C LEU A 543 -11.08 -9.62 26.58
N GLU A 544 -10.22 -8.96 27.35
CA GLU A 544 -10.55 -8.38 28.65
C GLU A 544 -10.73 -6.85 28.57
N GLU A 545 -11.38 -6.23 29.56
CA GLU A 545 -11.61 -4.77 29.59
C GLU A 545 -10.29 -3.97 29.52
N LYS A 546 -9.27 -4.40 30.28
CA LYS A 546 -7.93 -3.78 30.24
C LYS A 546 -7.27 -3.86 28.87
N ASP A 547 -7.57 -4.90 28.08
CA ASP A 547 -7.04 -5.04 26.73
C ASP A 547 -7.72 -4.04 25.80
N TRP A 548 -9.03 -3.86 25.95
CA TRP A 548 -9.78 -2.85 25.21
C TRP A 548 -9.31 -1.43 25.54
N ASP A 549 -9.17 -1.11 26.82
CA ASP A 549 -8.69 0.20 27.28
C ASP A 549 -7.28 0.51 26.75
N LEU A 550 -6.44 -0.52 26.61
CA LEU A 550 -5.11 -0.41 26.02
C LEU A 550 -5.16 -0.03 24.52
N ILE A 551 -6.03 -0.66 23.73
CA ILE A 551 -6.05 -0.45 22.27
C ILE A 551 -6.95 0.71 21.83
N LEU A 552 -7.91 1.12 22.64
CA LEU A 552 -8.88 2.17 22.31
C LEU A 552 -8.24 3.51 21.87
N PRO A 553 -7.17 4.03 22.51
CA PRO A 553 -6.51 5.25 22.04
C PRO A 553 -5.95 5.13 20.62
N TYR A 554 -5.40 3.96 20.27
CA TYR A 554 -4.86 3.69 18.93
C TYR A 554 -5.98 3.56 17.91
N LEU A 555 -7.11 2.94 18.27
CA LEU A 555 -8.30 2.90 17.41
C LEU A 555 -8.90 4.29 17.18
N LYS A 556 -8.84 5.21 18.15
CA LYS A 556 -9.29 6.60 17.99
C LYS A 556 -8.40 7.39 17.05
N GLU A 557 -7.08 7.22 17.16
CA GLU A 557 -6.16 7.83 16.20
C GLU A 557 -6.35 7.23 14.80
N ASN A 558 -6.59 5.92 14.71
CA ASN A 558 -6.94 5.25 13.46
C ASN A 558 -8.21 5.80 12.80
N GLU A 559 -9.28 6.02 13.58
CA GLU A 559 -10.52 6.65 13.11
C GLU A 559 -10.27 8.07 12.60
N LYS A 560 -9.45 8.87 13.32
CA LYS A 560 -9.07 10.22 12.90
C LYS A 560 -8.26 10.24 11.60
N LEU A 561 -7.35 9.28 11.43
CA LEU A 561 -6.49 9.19 10.25
C LEU A 561 -7.26 8.70 9.02
N PHE A 562 -8.03 7.62 9.14
CA PHE A 562 -8.58 6.91 7.98
C PHE A 562 -10.10 7.04 7.83
N GLY A 563 -10.79 7.63 8.80
CA GLY A 563 -12.26 7.71 8.80
C GLY A 563 -12.94 6.37 9.04
N ILE A 564 -12.22 5.36 9.54
CA ILE A 564 -12.78 4.04 9.89
C ILE A 564 -13.36 4.14 11.30
N SER A 565 -14.69 4.21 11.39
CA SER A 565 -15.36 4.48 12.65
C SER A 565 -15.33 3.30 13.61
N ILE A 566 -15.01 3.57 14.87
CA ILE A 566 -15.01 2.53 15.91
C ILE A 566 -16.45 2.00 16.09
N ASP A 567 -17.42 2.89 16.24
CA ASP A 567 -18.82 2.52 16.47
C ASP A 567 -19.59 2.24 15.18
N GLY A 568 -19.27 2.98 14.11
CA GLY A 568 -19.92 2.86 12.82
C GLY A 568 -19.53 1.59 12.07
N ASP A 569 -18.25 1.22 12.13
CA ASP A 569 -17.66 0.20 11.27
C ASP A 569 -17.07 -0.97 12.06
N LEU A 570 -16.15 -0.71 12.99
CA LEU A 570 -15.40 -1.78 13.67
C LEU A 570 -16.28 -2.58 14.64
N LEU A 571 -17.09 -1.92 15.47
CA LEU A 571 -17.98 -2.57 16.43
C LEU A 571 -19.36 -2.92 15.85
N ARG A 572 -19.60 -2.62 14.57
CA ARG A 572 -20.84 -2.97 13.89
C ARG A 572 -20.71 -4.34 13.23
N VAL A 573 -21.57 -5.27 13.62
CA VAL A 573 -21.62 -6.65 13.10
C VAL A 573 -23.04 -6.93 12.65
N ASN A 574 -23.22 -7.32 11.39
CA ASN A 574 -24.54 -7.53 10.76
C ASN A 574 -25.50 -6.34 10.97
N GLY A 575 -24.98 -5.12 10.88
CA GLY A 575 -25.76 -3.88 11.04
C GLY A 575 -26.00 -3.44 12.48
N GLU A 576 -25.64 -4.24 13.49
CA GLU A 576 -25.84 -3.91 14.91
C GLU A 576 -24.54 -3.57 15.62
N ARG A 577 -24.56 -2.55 16.47
CA ARG A 577 -23.43 -2.25 17.37
C ARG A 577 -23.33 -3.34 18.43
N LYS A 578 -22.15 -3.95 18.56
CA LYS A 578 -21.85 -4.99 19.55
C LYS A 578 -20.86 -4.49 20.60
N ASN A 579 -20.75 -5.22 21.71
CA ASN A 579 -19.74 -4.95 22.71
C ASN A 579 -18.35 -5.34 22.17
N PRO A 580 -17.28 -4.53 22.38
CA PRO A 580 -15.93 -4.85 21.92
C PRO A 580 -15.43 -6.22 22.36
N LEU A 581 -15.79 -6.69 23.55
CA LEU A 581 -15.42 -8.01 24.07
C LEU A 581 -16.07 -9.18 23.29
N GLN A 582 -17.09 -8.90 22.48
CA GLN A 582 -17.75 -9.86 21.58
C GLN A 582 -17.21 -9.78 20.15
N VAL A 583 -16.53 -8.69 19.80
CA VAL A 583 -16.06 -8.40 18.44
C VAL A 583 -14.58 -8.72 18.29
N TYR A 584 -13.79 -8.44 19.32
CA TYR A 584 -12.35 -8.65 19.32
C TYR A 584 -11.96 -9.86 20.15
N ARG A 585 -10.90 -10.54 19.71
CA ARG A 585 -10.24 -11.64 20.43
C ARG A 585 -8.76 -11.32 20.58
N LYS A 586 -8.11 -11.97 21.53
CA LYS A 586 -6.69 -11.79 21.81
C LYS A 586 -5.93 -13.06 21.45
N VAL A 587 -4.93 -12.94 20.60
CA VAL A 587 -3.92 -13.98 20.38
C VAL A 587 -2.70 -13.62 21.22
N ARG A 588 -2.19 -14.57 22.00
CA ARG A 588 -1.01 -14.40 22.86
C ARG A 588 -0.14 -15.66 22.85
N PRO A 589 1.11 -15.60 23.32
CA PRO A 589 1.92 -16.80 23.46
C PRO A 589 1.25 -17.77 24.44
N GLN A 590 1.35 -19.07 24.18
CA GLN A 590 0.92 -20.05 25.18
C GLN A 590 1.72 -19.80 26.46
N LYS A 591 1.02 -19.78 27.61
CA LYS A 591 1.71 -19.84 28.88
C LYS A 591 2.41 -21.19 28.92
N GLU A 592 3.74 -21.19 28.94
CA GLU A 592 4.48 -22.40 29.31
C GLU A 592 3.86 -22.91 30.61
N HIS A 593 3.40 -24.16 30.63
CA HIS A 593 3.37 -24.90 31.88
C HIS A 593 4.74 -24.68 32.48
N ALA A 594 4.81 -24.05 33.64
CA ALA A 594 6.05 -23.77 34.34
C ALA A 594 6.96 -24.98 34.16
N PHE A 595 8.03 -24.84 33.39
CA PHE A 595 9.06 -25.86 33.31
C PHE A 595 9.40 -26.16 34.77
N GLU A 596 9.11 -27.38 35.24
CA GLU A 596 9.74 -27.87 36.45
C GLU A 596 11.22 -27.60 36.24
N ALA A 597 11.78 -26.79 37.13
CA ALA A 597 13.16 -26.37 37.09
C ALA A 597 14.04 -27.61 37.26
N ASP A 598 14.33 -28.29 36.16
CA ASP A 598 15.25 -29.41 36.14
C ASP A 598 16.12 -29.28 34.89
N GLY A 599 17.36 -28.86 35.09
CA GLY A 599 18.32 -28.73 33.99
C GLY A 599 19.30 -27.56 34.06
N LEU A 600 19.85 -27.22 35.23
CA LEU A 600 21.12 -26.48 35.30
C LEU A 600 21.97 -26.98 36.49
N GLU A 601 22.48 -28.21 36.38
CA GLU A 601 23.68 -28.63 37.11
C GLU A 601 24.65 -29.34 36.16
N GLU A 602 25.40 -28.58 35.36
CA GLU A 602 26.71 -29.05 34.88
C GLU A 602 27.60 -27.84 34.58
N TRP A 603 28.27 -27.26 35.58
CA TRP A 603 29.64 -26.75 35.48
C TRP A 603 30.26 -26.81 36.89
N GLY A 604 31.18 -27.77 37.07
CA GLY A 604 31.71 -28.22 38.35
C GLY A 604 32.56 -27.21 39.12
N LYS A 605 32.65 -27.46 40.43
CA LYS A 605 33.62 -26.88 41.37
C LYS A 605 34.98 -27.54 41.18
N VAL A 606 36.01 -26.68 41.06
CA VAL A 606 37.46 -26.82 41.35
C VAL A 606 38.19 -28.06 40.81
#